data_AF-A0AAE3MKN0-F1
#
_entry.id   AF-A0AAE3MKN0-F1
#
_cell.length_a   1.000
_cell.length_b   1.000
_cell.length_c   1.000
_cell.angle_alpha   90.00
_cell.angle_beta   90.00
_cell.angle_gamma   90.00
#
_symmetry.space_group_name_H-M   'P 1'
#
loop_
_entity.id
_entity.type
_entity.pdbx_description
1 polymer ?
#
loop_
_entity_poly.entity_id
_entity_poly.type
_entity_poly.pdbx_seq_one_letter_code
_entity_poly.pdbx_strand_id
1 'polypeptide(L)'
;MNKLKVLLVVNFLFIACSKVEVIVPEDSNQIEITETGTVDISTDAGQVGFILDVRSINSKGYKPTTATISFPQYNKFNRILEINQDLNLAAFRVSNDSLSQEEKNDFSDGVTIQIEIKNSEGEVLSLYEGNLTINSNNEILAIDTDLEFIPGMVYIDPNTKYIIAFKTQWGTINTPSTDVLTRDINPSMLGAPINDSGFALTEYPYEDNGKDMRSVQLFYFHHVADNKYKIRLPAICIDSNNEIVNCPEFPNALIDYVPEGYIGVNRNNDTCDQNIVKVESLNEAAIFELVPKENGWMNMFLINEDASDNRECGYWTNWDNTWVWQEDPNALGFTNASDLPIAEIRIIPDEIDYEVIEFNTIYYQPIMGATGVDFSFRSTIVNCSGSTIEESVGRSETKSRTTSVSTTESFQLFSSREAGLSVTLGFEAGIKSKVGESKVSGSVTGSYTYTQSTTTSTQNTMQEQFTDEIEVSRVRTATVLPYSGVEIFDYVESNDNVVVPFVKKLRISGSNRSNGIKLSGTDLVSAVEGNLFGGLITKVDDYYIEVSIRGESLVNSVFVAFSGANEIKDPCSE
;
A
#
# COMPACT_ATOMS: atom_id res chain seq x y z
N MET A 1 38.68 -8.68 0.35
CA MET A 1 38.56 -7.23 0.05
C MET A 1 38.47 -6.48 1.37
N ASN A 2 39.48 -5.67 1.68
CA ASN A 2 39.61 -4.95 2.95
C ASN A 2 38.60 -3.78 3.00
N LYS A 3 37.70 -3.78 4.00
CA LYS A 3 36.85 -2.63 4.30
C LYS A 3 37.64 -1.61 5.13
N LEU A 4 38.01 -0.52 4.49
CA LEU A 4 38.65 0.65 5.09
C LEU A 4 37.58 1.42 5.90
N LYS A 5 37.66 1.38 7.23
CA LYS A 5 36.87 2.23 8.11
C LYS A 5 37.50 3.63 8.14
N VAL A 6 36.87 4.59 7.46
CA VAL A 6 37.21 6.02 7.59
C VAL A 6 36.51 6.54 8.84
N LEU A 7 37.30 6.78 9.88
CA LEU A 7 36.87 7.44 11.11
C LEU A 7 36.97 8.95 10.89
N LEU A 8 35.84 9.62 10.73
CA LEU A 8 35.76 11.07 10.62
C LEU A 8 35.88 11.68 12.03
N VAL A 9 37.08 12.15 12.39
CA VAL A 9 37.32 12.89 13.64
C VAL A 9 36.95 14.35 13.40
N VAL A 10 35.77 14.76 13.86
CA VAL A 10 35.33 16.16 13.88
C VAL A 10 35.98 16.84 15.09
N ASN A 11 36.93 17.74 14.81
CA ASN A 11 37.58 18.58 15.81
C ASN A 11 36.61 19.70 16.21
N PHE A 12 36.00 19.58 17.39
CA PHE A 12 35.23 20.68 18.01
C PHE A 12 36.22 21.71 18.57
N LEU A 13 36.41 22.82 17.85
CA LEU A 13 37.08 24.01 18.39
C LEU A 13 36.14 24.68 19.40
N PHE A 14 36.49 24.58 20.68
CA PHE A 14 35.91 25.42 21.73
C PHE A 14 36.38 26.86 21.54
N ILE A 15 35.54 27.71 20.96
CA ILE A 15 35.73 29.17 21.02
C ILE A 15 35.25 29.62 22.39
N ALA A 16 36.21 29.95 23.26
CA ALA A 16 35.93 30.55 24.54
C ALA A 16 35.30 31.94 24.34
N CYS A 17 34.07 32.10 24.79
CA CYS A 17 33.36 33.36 24.83
C CYS A 17 34.03 34.30 25.85
N SER A 18 34.83 35.25 25.38
CA SER A 18 35.29 36.36 26.21
C SER A 18 34.12 37.30 26.47
N LYS A 19 33.78 37.54 27.75
CA LYS A 19 32.85 38.60 28.15
C LYS A 19 33.34 39.93 27.56
N VAL A 20 32.63 40.44 26.56
CA VAL A 20 32.78 41.81 26.10
C VAL A 20 32.01 42.68 27.10
N GLU A 21 32.73 43.47 27.88
CA GLU A 21 32.12 44.58 28.63
C GLU A 21 31.67 45.63 27.62
N VAL A 22 30.36 45.76 27.45
CA VAL A 22 29.74 46.83 26.67
C VAL A 22 29.83 48.10 27.50
N ILE A 23 30.61 49.07 27.03
CA ILE A 23 30.60 50.43 27.55
C ILE A 23 29.35 51.11 26.99
N VAL A 24 28.33 51.29 27.83
CA VAL A 24 27.11 52.04 27.50
C VAL A 24 27.41 53.55 27.67
N PRO A 25 27.29 54.39 26.63
CA PRO A 25 27.37 55.84 26.77
C PRO A 25 26.18 56.38 27.59
N GLU A 26 26.42 57.32 28.49
CA GLU A 26 25.45 57.88 29.45
C GLU A 26 24.31 58.76 28.84
N ASP A 27 24.09 58.75 27.52
CA ASP A 27 22.99 59.47 26.85
C ASP A 27 21.84 58.54 26.40
N SER A 28 21.51 57.52 27.20
CA SER A 28 20.52 56.48 26.85
C SER A 28 19.04 56.89 26.99
N ASN A 29 18.73 58.19 27.15
CA ASN A 29 17.36 58.66 27.40
C ASN A 29 16.53 58.93 26.13
N GLN A 30 16.99 58.53 24.93
CA GLN A 30 16.28 58.81 23.66
C GLN A 30 15.98 57.57 22.80
N ILE A 31 16.29 56.37 23.30
CA ILE A 31 15.95 55.11 22.63
C ILE A 31 14.96 54.38 23.53
N GLU A 32 13.74 54.21 23.03
CA GLU A 32 12.73 53.40 23.70
C GLU A 32 12.54 52.12 22.91
N ILE A 33 12.83 50.99 23.56
CA ILE A 33 12.50 49.65 23.06
C ILE A 33 11.40 49.13 23.96
N THR A 34 10.22 48.91 23.38
CA THR A 34 9.09 48.34 24.10
C THR A 34 8.74 46.99 23.49
N GLU A 35 8.91 45.91 24.27
CA GLU A 35 8.34 44.61 23.94
C GLU A 35 6.85 44.62 24.33
N THR A 36 5.99 44.74 23.32
CA THR A 36 4.55 44.97 23.52
C THR A 36 3.73 43.76 23.11
N GLY A 37 3.71 42.74 23.95
CA GLY A 37 2.65 41.72 24.02
C GLY A 37 2.40 40.89 22.75
N THR A 38 1.33 40.09 22.80
CA THR A 38 0.86 39.23 21.70
C THR A 38 0.17 40.06 20.62
N VAL A 39 0.54 39.85 19.35
CA VAL A 39 -0.16 40.46 18.21
C VAL A 39 -1.54 39.81 18.07
N ASP A 40 -2.61 40.61 17.96
CA ASP A 40 -3.94 40.10 17.61
C ASP A 40 -3.98 39.81 16.12
N ILE A 41 -3.80 38.53 15.77
CA ILE A 41 -3.72 38.06 14.39
C ILE A 41 -4.96 37.25 14.10
N SER A 42 -5.67 37.63 13.04
CA SER A 42 -6.79 36.85 12.51
C SER A 42 -6.26 35.49 12.06
N THR A 43 -6.50 34.45 12.84
CA THR A 43 -6.18 33.08 12.47
C THR A 43 -7.09 32.59 11.34
N ASP A 44 -6.63 31.58 10.60
CA ASP A 44 -7.50 30.81 9.73
C ASP A 44 -8.39 29.91 10.59
N ALA A 45 -9.71 30.04 10.42
CA ALA A 45 -10.65 29.17 11.09
C ALA A 45 -10.56 27.72 10.60
N GLY A 46 -9.90 27.49 9.46
CA GLY A 46 -9.68 26.17 8.89
C GLY A 46 -10.91 25.61 8.19
N GLN A 47 -10.90 24.30 8.04
CA GLN A 47 -11.91 23.53 7.34
C GLN A 47 -12.32 22.30 8.15
N VAL A 48 -13.53 21.83 7.88
CA VAL A 48 -14.00 20.51 8.31
C VAL A 48 -14.44 19.72 7.09
N GLY A 49 -14.39 18.40 7.17
CA GLY A 49 -14.70 17.55 6.05
C GLY A 49 -14.33 16.09 6.25
N PHE A 50 -14.30 15.36 5.14
CA PHE A 50 -13.87 13.97 5.08
C PHE A 50 -13.34 13.66 3.67
N ILE A 51 -12.58 12.57 3.56
CA ILE A 51 -12.09 12.03 2.30
C ILE A 51 -12.93 10.81 1.95
N LEU A 52 -13.51 10.80 0.77
CA LEU A 52 -14.16 9.63 0.20
C LEU A 52 -13.13 8.74 -0.46
N ASP A 53 -13.14 7.47 -0.10
CA ASP A 53 -12.37 6.43 -0.74
C ASP A 53 -13.29 5.44 -1.45
N VAL A 54 -13.11 5.29 -2.76
CA VAL A 54 -13.89 4.36 -3.60
C VAL A 54 -13.01 3.28 -4.23
N ARG A 55 -11.84 3.02 -3.66
CA ARG A 55 -10.89 2.01 -4.17
C ARG A 55 -11.47 0.60 -4.16
N SER A 56 -12.29 0.23 -3.17
CA SER A 56 -12.98 -1.06 -3.13
C SER A 56 -13.89 -1.26 -4.34
N ILE A 57 -14.66 -0.24 -4.71
CA ILE A 57 -15.48 -0.24 -5.93
C ILE A 57 -14.62 -0.47 -7.18
N ASN A 58 -13.45 0.19 -7.26
CA ASN A 58 -12.52 -0.02 -8.38
C ASN A 58 -11.91 -1.43 -8.38
N SER A 59 -11.54 -1.95 -7.21
CA SER A 59 -11.03 -3.33 -7.08
C SER A 59 -12.04 -4.39 -7.50
N LYS A 60 -13.35 -4.07 -7.50
CA LYS A 60 -14.41 -4.93 -8.05
C LYS A 60 -14.57 -4.88 -9.57
N GLY A 61 -13.76 -4.07 -10.26
CA GLY A 61 -13.77 -3.90 -11.72
C GLY A 61 -14.60 -2.72 -12.22
N TYR A 62 -15.21 -1.93 -11.31
CA TYR A 62 -16.00 -0.76 -11.68
C TYR A 62 -15.14 0.51 -11.78
N LYS A 63 -15.64 1.54 -12.47
CA LYS A 63 -14.91 2.80 -12.70
C LYS A 63 -15.69 4.00 -12.16
N PRO A 64 -15.60 4.29 -10.85
CA PRO A 64 -16.33 5.39 -10.23
C PRO A 64 -15.76 6.74 -10.68
N THR A 65 -16.60 7.66 -11.15
CA THR A 65 -16.18 8.98 -11.67
C THR A 65 -16.69 10.15 -10.84
N THR A 66 -17.84 10.02 -10.20
CA THR A 66 -18.44 11.12 -9.42
C THR A 66 -19.10 10.61 -8.13
N ALA A 67 -19.10 11.44 -7.10
CA ALA A 67 -19.84 11.21 -5.86
C ALA A 67 -20.84 12.36 -5.63
N THR A 68 -22.13 12.07 -5.50
CA THR A 68 -23.15 13.06 -5.15
C THR A 68 -23.39 13.01 -3.65
N ILE A 69 -23.14 14.12 -2.96
CA ILE A 69 -23.25 14.22 -1.50
C ILE A 69 -24.45 15.08 -1.15
N SER A 70 -25.33 14.55 -0.30
CA SER A 70 -26.55 15.21 0.17
C SER A 70 -26.64 15.21 1.69
N PHE A 71 -26.99 16.36 2.25
CA PHE A 71 -27.27 16.61 3.65
C PHE A 71 -28.75 16.99 3.79
N PRO A 72 -29.65 16.04 4.12
CA PRO A 72 -31.09 16.31 4.18
C PRO A 72 -31.45 17.52 5.06
N GLN A 73 -30.69 17.74 6.13
CA GLN A 73 -30.88 18.84 7.09
C GLN A 73 -30.15 20.12 6.69
N TYR A 74 -29.11 20.04 5.85
CA TYR A 74 -28.25 21.18 5.48
C TYR A 74 -27.99 21.25 3.97
N ASN A 75 -29.07 21.34 3.18
CA ASN A 75 -29.02 21.29 1.71
C ASN A 75 -28.05 22.29 1.05
N LYS A 76 -27.70 23.38 1.73
CA LYS A 76 -26.71 24.37 1.24
C LYS A 76 -25.31 23.78 1.04
N PHE A 77 -25.01 22.62 1.63
CA PHE A 77 -23.73 21.91 1.47
C PHE A 77 -23.78 20.75 0.48
N ASN A 78 -24.94 20.49 -0.14
CA ASN A 78 -25.07 19.44 -1.16
C ASN A 78 -24.19 19.78 -2.37
N ARG A 79 -23.46 18.79 -2.87
CA ARG A 79 -22.56 18.98 -4.03
C ARG A 79 -22.20 17.66 -4.68
N ILE A 80 -21.79 17.77 -5.94
CA ILE A 80 -21.18 16.67 -6.71
C ILE A 80 -19.66 16.86 -6.63
N LEU A 81 -18.96 15.80 -6.27
CA LEU A 81 -17.50 15.74 -6.29
C LEU A 81 -17.03 14.88 -7.45
N GLU A 82 -15.98 15.32 -8.14
CA GLU A 82 -15.24 14.49 -9.07
C GLU A 82 -14.32 13.55 -8.31
N ILE A 83 -14.32 12.27 -8.69
CA ILE A 83 -13.44 11.26 -8.15
C ILE A 83 -12.15 11.28 -8.95
N ASN A 84 -11.03 11.53 -8.28
CA ASN A 84 -9.73 11.49 -8.92
C ASN A 84 -9.43 10.05 -9.36
N GLN A 85 -9.43 9.79 -10.67
CA GLN A 85 -9.28 8.45 -11.23
C GLN A 85 -7.94 7.77 -10.90
N ASP A 86 -6.90 8.57 -10.70
CA ASP A 86 -5.57 8.04 -10.36
C ASP A 86 -5.49 7.57 -8.91
N LEU A 87 -6.30 8.17 -8.03
CA LEU A 87 -6.26 7.94 -6.58
C LEU A 87 -7.44 7.09 -6.11
N ASN A 88 -8.56 7.17 -6.83
CA ASN A 88 -9.89 6.72 -6.41
C ASN A 88 -10.34 7.39 -5.11
N LEU A 89 -10.00 8.67 -4.98
CA LEU A 89 -10.34 9.51 -3.84
C LEU A 89 -11.08 10.77 -4.28
N ALA A 90 -11.96 11.28 -3.42
CA ALA A 90 -12.53 12.62 -3.49
C ALA A 90 -12.53 13.25 -2.08
N ALA A 91 -12.66 14.57 -1.95
CA ALA A 91 -12.77 15.18 -0.63
C ALA A 91 -13.88 16.21 -0.54
N PHE A 92 -14.65 16.07 0.52
CA PHE A 92 -15.64 17.03 0.95
C PHE A 92 -14.97 17.98 1.94
N ARG A 93 -14.95 19.29 1.66
CA ARG A 93 -14.43 20.32 2.58
C ARG A 93 -15.36 21.51 2.74
N VAL A 94 -15.56 21.98 3.95
CA VAL A 94 -16.36 23.18 4.26
C VAL A 94 -15.51 24.10 5.12
N SER A 95 -15.47 25.38 4.78
CA SER A 95 -14.73 26.36 5.60
C SER A 95 -15.46 26.60 6.91
N ASN A 96 -14.74 26.61 8.02
CA ASN A 96 -15.31 26.89 9.34
C ASN A 96 -15.93 28.29 9.45
N ASP A 97 -15.50 29.25 8.62
CA ASP A 97 -16.09 30.60 8.57
C ASP A 97 -17.49 30.61 7.91
N SER A 98 -17.81 29.57 7.13
CA SER A 98 -19.12 29.43 6.47
C SER A 98 -20.17 28.70 7.31
N LEU A 99 -19.76 28.17 8.47
CA LEU A 99 -20.61 27.41 9.38
C LEU A 99 -21.14 28.30 10.51
N SER A 100 -22.43 28.20 10.80
CA SER A 100 -22.99 28.73 12.05
C SER A 100 -22.47 27.93 13.25
N GLN A 101 -22.61 28.46 14.47
CA GLN A 101 -22.20 27.71 15.67
C GLN A 101 -23.02 26.43 15.87
N GLU A 102 -24.31 26.45 15.51
CA GLU A 102 -25.17 25.28 15.52
C GLU A 102 -24.66 24.22 14.54
N GLU A 103 -24.38 24.62 13.29
CA GLU A 103 -23.84 23.72 12.27
C GLU A 103 -22.48 23.12 12.66
N LYS A 104 -21.60 23.88 13.32
CA LYS A 104 -20.33 23.37 13.85
C LYS A 104 -20.54 22.29 14.90
N ASN A 105 -21.51 22.49 15.80
CA ASN A 105 -21.84 21.52 16.83
C ASN A 105 -22.43 20.27 16.19
N ASP A 106 -23.42 20.42 15.30
CA ASP A 106 -24.07 19.29 14.62
C ASP A 106 -23.08 18.48 13.78
N PHE A 107 -22.18 19.14 13.04
CA PHE A 107 -21.13 18.46 12.27
C PHE A 107 -20.17 17.68 13.17
N SER A 108 -19.85 18.22 14.35
CA SER A 108 -18.97 17.55 15.33
C SER A 108 -19.67 16.39 16.03
N ASP A 109 -20.98 16.50 16.28
CA ASP A 109 -21.80 15.46 16.91
C ASP A 109 -22.22 14.36 15.92
N GLY A 110 -22.20 14.68 14.62
CA GLY A 110 -22.52 13.78 13.52
C GLY A 110 -23.82 14.17 12.82
N VAL A 111 -23.78 14.28 11.50
CA VAL A 111 -24.93 14.63 10.66
C VAL A 111 -25.31 13.49 9.73
N THR A 112 -26.61 13.36 9.45
CA THR A 112 -27.10 12.43 8.44
C THR A 112 -26.64 12.87 7.05
N ILE A 113 -26.03 11.94 6.33
CA ILE A 113 -25.48 12.15 5.00
C ILE A 113 -25.92 11.02 4.07
N GLN A 114 -26.15 11.36 2.81
CA GLN A 114 -26.37 10.41 1.73
C GLN A 114 -25.32 10.64 0.64
N ILE A 115 -24.64 9.56 0.24
CA ILE A 115 -23.58 9.60 -0.77
C ILE A 115 -23.90 8.59 -1.87
N GLU A 116 -23.99 9.07 -3.10
CA GLU A 116 -24.26 8.25 -4.29
C GLU A 116 -23.03 8.26 -5.20
N ILE A 117 -22.41 7.09 -5.40
CA ILE A 117 -21.24 6.93 -6.27
C ILE A 117 -21.71 6.50 -7.66
N LYS A 118 -21.22 7.17 -8.71
CA LYS A 118 -21.61 6.90 -10.10
C LYS A 118 -20.41 6.71 -11.03
N ASN A 119 -20.62 5.94 -12.10
CA ASN A 119 -19.69 5.85 -13.23
C ASN A 119 -19.93 6.99 -14.26
N SER A 120 -19.14 6.98 -15.34
CA SER A 120 -19.22 7.98 -16.42
C SER A 120 -20.54 7.99 -17.18
N GLU A 121 -21.32 6.91 -17.10
CA GLU A 121 -22.63 6.76 -17.76
C GLU A 121 -23.77 7.23 -16.85
N GLY A 122 -23.47 7.59 -15.59
CA GLY A 122 -24.45 8.00 -14.59
C GLY A 122 -25.13 6.85 -13.86
N GLU A 123 -24.66 5.61 -14.06
CA GLU A 123 -25.12 4.44 -13.31
C GLU A 123 -24.65 4.52 -11.86
N VAL A 124 -25.53 4.15 -10.93
CA VAL A 124 -25.25 4.13 -9.50
C VAL A 124 -24.48 2.86 -9.16
N LEU A 125 -23.25 3.02 -8.70
CA LEU A 125 -22.39 1.93 -8.26
C LEU A 125 -22.56 1.63 -6.77
N SER A 126 -22.83 2.65 -5.96
CA SER A 126 -23.03 2.48 -4.52
C SER A 126 -23.88 3.62 -3.95
N LEU A 127 -24.63 3.30 -2.90
CA LEU A 127 -25.39 4.25 -2.10
C LEU A 127 -25.03 4.04 -0.63
N TYR A 128 -24.53 5.10 0.01
CA TYR A 128 -24.28 5.14 1.44
C TYR A 128 -25.26 6.10 2.10
N GLU A 129 -25.88 5.67 3.19
CA GLU A 129 -26.70 6.51 4.06
C GLU A 129 -26.32 6.23 5.52
N GLY A 130 -25.98 7.28 6.26
CA GLY A 130 -25.52 7.13 7.63
C GLY A 130 -25.34 8.47 8.34
N ASN A 131 -24.91 8.41 9.60
CA ASN A 131 -24.47 9.59 10.34
C ASN A 131 -22.93 9.63 10.31
N LEU A 132 -22.39 10.78 9.95
CA LEU A 132 -20.95 10.99 9.83
C LEU A 132 -20.54 12.23 10.62
N THR A 133 -19.48 12.10 11.43
CA THR A 133 -18.81 13.24 12.05
C THR A 133 -17.98 13.97 11.01
N ILE A 134 -18.16 15.29 10.91
CA ILE A 134 -17.47 16.15 9.96
C ILE A 134 -16.60 17.11 10.75
N ASN A 135 -15.33 16.74 10.92
CA ASN A 135 -14.35 17.48 11.71
C ASN A 135 -13.09 17.76 10.87
N SER A 136 -11.99 18.17 11.51
CA SER A 136 -10.71 18.45 10.86
C SER A 136 -9.72 17.28 10.87
N ASN A 137 -10.13 16.10 11.34
CA ASN A 137 -9.26 14.94 11.52
C ASN A 137 -8.97 14.16 10.23
N ASN A 138 -9.43 14.63 9.06
CA ASN A 138 -9.23 13.95 7.77
C ASN A 138 -9.77 12.52 7.74
N GLU A 139 -10.93 12.28 8.34
CA GLU A 139 -11.54 10.95 8.36
C GLU A 139 -11.71 10.43 6.92
N ILE A 140 -11.21 9.22 6.68
CA ILE A 140 -11.36 8.51 5.41
C ILE A 140 -12.62 7.66 5.52
N LEU A 141 -13.62 8.01 4.72
CA LEU A 141 -14.84 7.24 4.55
C LEU A 141 -14.68 6.32 3.34
N ALA A 142 -14.38 5.04 3.60
CA ALA A 142 -14.36 4.00 2.59
C ALA A 142 -15.79 3.63 2.20
N ILE A 143 -16.11 3.74 0.90
CA ILE A 143 -17.40 3.37 0.33
C ILE A 143 -17.21 2.10 -0.49
N ASP A 144 -17.91 1.04 -0.10
CA ASP A 144 -17.98 -0.22 -0.84
C ASP A 144 -19.25 -0.29 -1.71
N THR A 145 -19.34 -1.28 -2.58
CA THR A 145 -20.51 -1.60 -3.40
C THR A 145 -21.00 -3.03 -3.14
N ASP A 146 -22.32 -3.22 -3.15
CA ASP A 146 -22.93 -4.55 -3.10
C ASP A 146 -22.96 -5.24 -4.48
N LEU A 147 -22.49 -4.55 -5.54
CA LEU A 147 -22.40 -5.13 -6.87
C LEU A 147 -21.40 -6.30 -6.90
N GLU A 148 -21.70 -7.30 -7.72
CA GLU A 148 -20.86 -8.48 -7.88
C GLU A 148 -19.48 -8.10 -8.45
N PHE A 149 -18.44 -8.75 -7.93
CA PHE A 149 -17.09 -8.65 -8.47
C PHE A 149 -17.07 -9.06 -9.95
N ILE A 150 -16.53 -8.21 -10.83
CA ILE A 150 -16.34 -8.53 -12.25
C ILE A 150 -14.98 -9.21 -12.42
N PRO A 151 -14.93 -10.53 -12.67
CA PRO A 151 -13.65 -11.22 -12.74
C PRO A 151 -12.84 -10.77 -13.95
N GLY A 152 -11.57 -10.44 -13.70
CA GLY A 152 -10.60 -10.17 -14.77
C GLY A 152 -10.25 -11.42 -15.58
N MET A 153 -9.64 -11.19 -16.74
CA MET A 153 -8.96 -12.28 -17.45
C MET A 153 -7.71 -12.70 -16.68
N VAL A 154 -7.53 -14.00 -16.53
CA VAL A 154 -6.30 -14.59 -15.99
C VAL A 154 -5.40 -14.88 -17.17
N TYR A 155 -4.15 -14.42 -17.12
CA TYR A 155 -3.14 -14.71 -18.13
C TYR A 155 -1.93 -15.39 -17.47
N ILE A 156 -1.59 -16.57 -17.96
CA ILE A 156 -0.51 -17.40 -17.40
C ILE A 156 0.42 -17.81 -18.53
N ASP A 157 1.68 -17.37 -18.48
CA ASP A 157 2.71 -17.75 -19.45
C ASP A 157 2.96 -19.28 -19.40
N PRO A 158 2.74 -20.02 -20.50
CA PRO A 158 2.94 -21.47 -20.54
C PRO A 158 4.38 -21.93 -20.30
N ASN A 159 5.36 -21.02 -20.40
CA ASN A 159 6.78 -21.31 -20.20
C ASN A 159 7.28 -20.96 -18.79
N THR A 160 6.45 -20.35 -17.97
CA THR A 160 6.78 -20.01 -16.59
C THR A 160 6.32 -21.14 -15.66
N LYS A 161 7.12 -21.44 -14.65
CA LYS A 161 6.79 -22.42 -13.61
C LYS A 161 5.97 -21.72 -12.54
N TYR A 162 4.95 -22.39 -12.03
CA TYR A 162 4.06 -21.84 -11.02
C TYR A 162 3.86 -22.79 -9.87
N ILE A 163 3.63 -22.22 -8.70
CA ILE A 163 3.17 -22.90 -7.51
C ILE A 163 1.65 -22.71 -7.45
N ILE A 164 0.92 -23.78 -7.18
CA ILE A 164 -0.51 -23.69 -6.85
C ILE A 164 -0.64 -23.79 -5.33
N ALA A 165 -1.07 -22.69 -4.70
CA ALA A 165 -1.37 -22.65 -3.28
C ALA A 165 -2.89 -22.78 -3.09
N PHE A 166 -3.33 -23.60 -2.15
CA PHE A 166 -4.75 -23.80 -1.86
C PHE A 166 -5.14 -23.11 -0.57
N LYS A 167 -6.36 -22.61 -0.52
CA LYS A 167 -6.93 -22.11 0.73
C LYS A 167 -7.46 -23.29 1.52
N THR A 168 -6.72 -23.70 2.55
CA THR A 168 -7.18 -24.72 3.48
C THR A 168 -7.86 -24.05 4.68
N GLN A 169 -8.72 -24.80 5.39
CA GLN A 169 -9.34 -24.35 6.64
C GLN A 169 -8.34 -24.20 7.80
N TRP A 170 -7.14 -24.79 7.67
CA TRP A 170 -6.07 -24.81 8.66
C TRP A 170 -4.87 -23.92 8.29
N GLY A 171 -4.71 -23.56 7.01
CA GLY A 171 -3.72 -22.60 6.54
C GLY A 171 -4.20 -21.18 6.78
N THR A 172 -3.53 -20.46 7.68
CA THR A 172 -3.83 -19.04 7.92
C THR A 172 -3.10 -18.15 6.91
N ILE A 173 -3.65 -16.95 6.66
CA ILE A 173 -2.99 -15.88 5.88
C ILE A 173 -1.58 -15.54 6.42
N ASN A 174 -1.32 -15.81 7.70
CA ASN A 174 -0.10 -15.39 8.42
C ASN A 174 0.96 -16.49 8.55
N THR A 175 0.60 -17.72 8.18
CA THR A 175 1.48 -18.85 8.05
C THR A 175 1.03 -19.56 6.79
N PRO A 176 1.72 -19.41 5.63
CA PRO A 176 1.76 -20.56 4.78
C PRO A 176 2.44 -21.64 5.65
N SER A 177 1.68 -22.43 6.41
CA SER A 177 1.97 -23.85 6.38
C SER A 177 1.95 -24.12 4.90
N THR A 178 3.14 -24.21 4.33
CA THR A 178 3.31 -24.44 2.92
C THR A 178 2.78 -25.83 2.69
N ASP A 179 1.47 -25.94 2.52
CA ASP A 179 0.84 -27.02 1.79
C ASP A 179 1.02 -26.64 0.33
N VAL A 180 2.30 -26.52 -0.01
CA VAL A 180 2.70 -26.55 -1.37
C VAL A 180 2.52 -27.99 -1.77
N LEU A 181 1.88 -28.20 -2.92
CA LEU A 181 1.74 -29.52 -3.50
C LEU A 181 3.10 -30.23 -3.39
N THR A 182 3.18 -31.25 -2.55
CA THR A 182 4.29 -32.19 -2.54
C THR A 182 3.70 -33.47 -3.09
N ARG A 183 4.33 -34.02 -4.12
CA ARG A 183 3.92 -35.32 -4.65
C ARG A 183 4.39 -36.35 -3.64
N ASP A 184 3.47 -36.93 -2.86
CA ASP A 184 3.82 -38.09 -2.06
C ASP A 184 4.00 -39.28 -3.00
N ILE A 185 5.24 -39.67 -3.21
CA ILE A 185 5.56 -40.87 -3.96
C ILE A 185 5.71 -41.95 -2.92
N ASN A 186 4.59 -42.48 -2.43
CA ASN A 186 4.64 -43.53 -1.45
C ASN A 186 5.33 -44.77 -2.08
N PRO A 187 6.58 -45.11 -1.70
CA PRO A 187 7.32 -46.17 -2.37
C PRO A 187 6.72 -47.56 -2.10
N SER A 188 5.90 -47.68 -1.04
CA SER A 188 5.21 -48.93 -0.71
C SER A 188 4.08 -49.29 -1.67
N MET A 189 3.62 -48.33 -2.48
CA MET A 189 2.68 -48.56 -3.59
C MET A 189 3.37 -48.94 -4.92
N LEU A 190 4.70 -48.93 -5.01
CA LEU A 190 5.44 -49.36 -6.22
C LEU A 190 5.34 -50.86 -6.55
N GLY A 191 4.64 -51.64 -5.71
CA GLY A 191 4.19 -52.99 -6.06
C GLY A 191 2.93 -53.02 -6.92
N ALA A 192 2.17 -51.93 -6.98
CA ALA A 192 1.08 -51.72 -7.93
C ALA A 192 1.64 -51.08 -9.22
N PRO A 193 1.12 -51.45 -10.41
CA PRO A 193 1.52 -50.81 -11.65
C PRO A 193 1.32 -49.28 -11.55
N ILE A 194 2.33 -48.51 -11.97
CA ILE A 194 2.40 -47.03 -11.93
C ILE A 194 1.12 -46.38 -12.49
N ASN A 195 0.40 -47.10 -13.32
CA ASN A 195 -0.87 -46.76 -13.95
C ASN A 195 -2.02 -46.46 -12.96
N ASP A 196 -1.95 -46.97 -11.72
CA ASP A 196 -2.95 -46.77 -10.65
C ASP A 196 -2.47 -45.81 -9.55
N SER A 197 -1.32 -45.15 -9.72
CA SER A 197 -0.84 -44.16 -8.75
C SER A 197 -1.72 -42.90 -8.79
N GLY A 198 -2.73 -42.87 -7.92
CA GLY A 198 -3.52 -41.68 -7.66
C GLY A 198 -2.61 -40.51 -7.30
N PHE A 199 -2.92 -39.33 -7.83
CA PHE A 199 -2.20 -38.11 -7.51
C PHE A 199 -2.66 -37.61 -6.13
N ALA A 200 -2.00 -38.07 -5.05
CA ALA A 200 -2.26 -37.59 -3.70
C ALA A 200 -1.46 -36.31 -3.41
N LEU A 201 -2.08 -35.35 -2.71
CA LEU A 201 -1.52 -34.03 -2.44
C LEU A 201 -1.41 -33.82 -0.93
N THR A 202 -0.37 -34.40 -0.33
CA THR A 202 -0.31 -34.51 1.12
C THR A 202 0.16 -33.22 1.80
N GLU A 203 -0.52 -32.86 2.90
CA GLU A 203 -0.19 -31.75 3.83
C GLU A 203 0.92 -32.13 4.83
N TYR A 204 1.27 -33.43 4.92
CA TYR A 204 2.21 -33.88 5.93
C TYR A 204 3.67 -33.67 5.51
N PRO A 205 4.47 -32.90 6.28
CA PRO A 205 5.92 -32.98 6.17
C PRO A 205 6.33 -34.38 6.60
N TYR A 206 6.66 -35.24 5.64
CA TYR A 206 7.34 -36.48 5.96
C TYR A 206 8.77 -36.14 6.38
N GLU A 207 8.99 -35.94 7.69
CA GLU A 207 10.32 -35.85 8.27
C GLU A 207 10.97 -37.24 8.23
N ASP A 208 11.51 -37.64 7.08
CA ASP A 208 12.41 -38.79 7.03
C ASP A 208 13.77 -38.38 7.61
N ASN A 209 14.03 -38.77 8.86
CA ASN A 209 15.34 -38.64 9.50
C ASN A 209 15.92 -37.21 9.58
N GLY A 210 15.09 -36.18 9.71
CA GLY A 210 15.54 -34.79 9.86
C GLY A 210 16.03 -34.13 8.56
N LYS A 211 15.76 -34.74 7.40
CA LYS A 211 15.89 -34.09 6.10
C LYS A 211 14.54 -33.52 5.67
N ASP A 212 14.56 -32.24 5.38
CA ASP A 212 13.39 -31.47 5.00
C ASP A 212 13.07 -31.71 3.51
N MET A 213 12.17 -32.65 3.20
CA MET A 213 11.80 -33.01 1.82
C MET A 213 10.79 -32.03 1.17
N ARG A 214 10.81 -30.74 1.54
CA ARG A 214 9.90 -29.69 1.06
C ARG A 214 10.24 -29.21 -0.37
N SER A 215 10.30 -30.11 -1.34
CA SER A 215 10.34 -29.69 -2.74
C SER A 215 8.96 -29.24 -3.18
N VAL A 216 8.80 -27.94 -3.31
CA VAL A 216 7.63 -27.29 -3.90
C VAL A 216 7.36 -27.87 -5.30
N GLN A 217 6.19 -28.49 -5.53
CA GLN A 217 5.80 -28.92 -6.87
C GLN A 217 5.49 -27.70 -7.73
N LEU A 218 6.08 -27.70 -8.92
CA LEU A 218 5.88 -26.67 -9.93
C LEU A 218 4.92 -27.18 -11.01
N PHE A 219 4.22 -26.26 -11.65
CA PHE A 219 3.22 -26.50 -12.68
C PHE A 219 3.42 -25.54 -13.85
N TYR A 220 3.00 -25.95 -15.04
CA TYR A 220 2.83 -25.05 -16.17
C TYR A 220 1.36 -25.03 -16.59
N PHE A 221 0.92 -23.94 -17.20
CA PHE A 221 -0.45 -23.76 -17.64
C PHE A 221 -0.49 -23.55 -19.14
N HIS A 222 -1.19 -24.43 -19.84
CA HIS A 222 -1.40 -24.30 -21.27
C HIS A 222 -2.77 -23.66 -21.52
N HIS A 223 -2.77 -22.44 -22.05
CA HIS A 223 -4.00 -21.70 -22.35
C HIS A 223 -4.84 -22.43 -23.41
N VAL A 224 -6.16 -22.47 -23.20
CA VAL A 224 -7.12 -23.03 -24.14
C VAL A 224 -7.98 -21.91 -24.75
N ALA A 225 -8.76 -21.22 -23.93
CA ALA A 225 -9.62 -20.11 -24.30
C ALA A 225 -10.07 -19.36 -23.04
N ASP A 226 -10.24 -18.04 -23.09
CA ASP A 226 -10.65 -17.22 -21.94
C ASP A 226 -9.80 -17.55 -20.69
N ASN A 227 -10.42 -17.87 -19.55
CA ASN A 227 -9.70 -18.30 -18.35
C ASN A 227 -9.59 -19.84 -18.24
N LYS A 228 -9.61 -20.58 -19.37
CA LYS A 228 -9.51 -22.03 -19.40
C LYS A 228 -8.10 -22.49 -19.71
N TYR A 229 -7.61 -23.44 -18.92
CA TYR A 229 -6.23 -23.90 -18.93
C TYR A 229 -6.13 -25.41 -18.78
N LYS A 230 -5.13 -26.01 -19.43
CA LYS A 230 -4.67 -27.38 -19.15
C LYS A 230 -3.42 -27.29 -18.28
N ILE A 231 -3.33 -28.14 -17.25
CA ILE A 231 -2.20 -28.10 -16.31
C ILE A 231 -1.17 -29.16 -16.69
N ARG A 232 0.07 -28.74 -16.93
CA ARG A 232 1.21 -29.61 -17.25
C ARG A 232 2.12 -29.76 -16.04
N LEU A 233 2.52 -31.00 -15.77
CA LEU A 233 3.47 -31.40 -14.75
C LEU A 233 4.90 -31.40 -15.33
N PRO A 234 5.89 -30.82 -14.63
CA PRO A 234 7.30 -30.93 -15.01
C PRO A 234 7.78 -32.38 -14.88
N ALA A 235 8.85 -32.70 -15.60
CA ALA A 235 9.57 -33.95 -15.37
C ALA A 235 10.26 -33.87 -14.01
N ILE A 236 10.26 -34.99 -13.29
CA ILE A 236 10.89 -35.11 -11.98
C ILE A 236 11.90 -36.24 -12.05
N CYS A 237 13.12 -35.96 -11.60
CA CYS A 237 14.15 -36.96 -11.40
C CYS A 237 14.42 -37.13 -9.93
N ILE A 238 14.53 -38.37 -9.51
CA ILE A 238 14.72 -38.74 -8.11
C ILE A 238 16.01 -39.54 -8.05
N ASP A 239 16.97 -39.06 -7.27
CA ASP A 239 18.22 -39.76 -7.09
C ASP A 239 18.05 -41.01 -6.21
N SER A 240 19.12 -41.79 -6.05
CA SER A 240 19.11 -43.00 -5.21
C SER A 240 18.84 -42.74 -3.72
N ASN A 241 18.88 -41.48 -3.28
CA ASN A 241 18.55 -41.06 -1.92
C ASN A 241 17.11 -40.55 -1.80
N ASN A 242 16.30 -40.72 -2.85
CA ASN A 242 14.95 -40.19 -2.95
C ASN A 242 14.89 -38.65 -2.98
N GLU A 243 15.99 -37.97 -3.31
CA GLU A 243 16.05 -36.51 -3.42
C GLU A 243 15.68 -36.08 -4.85
N ILE A 244 14.83 -35.04 -4.97
CA ILE A 244 14.52 -34.46 -6.28
C ILE A 244 15.77 -33.75 -6.82
N VAL A 245 16.25 -34.22 -7.96
CA VAL A 245 17.41 -33.68 -8.67
C VAL A 245 17.01 -33.16 -10.04
N ASN A 246 17.81 -32.24 -10.59
CA ASN A 246 17.66 -31.84 -11.99
C ASN A 246 17.85 -33.07 -12.89
N CYS A 247 16.91 -33.29 -13.80
CA CYS A 247 17.01 -34.41 -14.73
C CYS A 247 18.24 -34.27 -15.64
N PRO A 248 19.24 -35.17 -15.55
CA PRO A 248 20.35 -35.16 -16.49
C PRO A 248 19.84 -35.51 -17.89
N GLU A 249 20.47 -34.95 -18.94
CA GLU A 249 20.14 -35.27 -20.35
C GLU A 249 20.26 -36.77 -20.66
N PHE A 250 21.02 -37.51 -19.86
CA PHE A 250 21.14 -38.96 -19.91
C PHE A 250 20.98 -39.54 -18.49
N PRO A 251 19.83 -40.10 -18.13
CA PRO A 251 19.67 -40.75 -16.84
C PRO A 251 20.59 -41.98 -16.78
N ASN A 252 21.58 -41.94 -15.90
CA ASN A 252 22.25 -43.16 -15.48
C ASN A 252 21.21 -44.04 -14.78
N ALA A 253 21.35 -45.37 -14.81
CA ALA A 253 20.37 -46.36 -14.34
C ALA A 253 20.01 -46.33 -12.83
N LEU A 254 20.38 -45.27 -12.10
CA LEU A 254 20.17 -45.10 -10.65
C LEU A 254 19.27 -43.89 -10.33
N ILE A 255 18.61 -43.30 -11.32
CA ILE A 255 17.69 -42.16 -11.15
C ILE A 255 16.33 -42.58 -11.67
N ASP A 256 15.30 -42.52 -10.81
CA ASP A 256 13.92 -42.73 -11.22
C ASP A 256 13.43 -41.48 -11.96
N TYR A 257 13.07 -41.67 -13.24
CA TYR A 257 12.59 -40.61 -14.11
C TYR A 257 11.07 -40.68 -14.24
N VAL A 258 10.38 -39.65 -13.76
CA VAL A 258 8.97 -39.44 -14.09
C VAL A 258 8.89 -38.40 -15.21
N PRO A 259 8.47 -38.77 -16.43
CA PRO A 259 8.42 -37.84 -17.54
C PRO A 259 7.43 -36.71 -17.29
N GLU A 260 7.48 -35.67 -18.11
CA GLU A 260 6.41 -34.67 -18.18
C GLU A 260 5.06 -35.33 -18.50
N GLY A 261 3.98 -34.63 -18.20
CA GLY A 261 2.64 -35.00 -18.61
C GLY A 261 1.63 -33.94 -18.21
N TYR A 262 0.35 -34.24 -18.39
CA TYR A 262 -0.73 -33.35 -18.05
C TYR A 262 -1.63 -33.95 -16.99
N ILE A 263 -2.31 -33.08 -16.26
CA ILE A 263 -3.41 -33.47 -15.40
C ILE A 263 -4.58 -33.87 -16.32
N GLY A 264 -4.93 -35.14 -16.30
CA GLY A 264 -6.15 -35.69 -16.89
C GLY A 264 -7.08 -36.18 -15.78
N VAL A 265 -8.25 -36.62 -16.19
CA VAL A 265 -9.27 -37.13 -15.28
C VAL A 265 -9.79 -38.45 -15.82
N ASN A 266 -9.69 -39.50 -15.02
CA ASN A 266 -10.27 -40.79 -15.36
C ASN A 266 -11.70 -40.85 -14.83
N ARG A 267 -12.67 -40.98 -15.74
CA ARG A 267 -14.08 -41.10 -15.40
C ARG A 267 -14.41 -42.57 -15.12
N ASN A 268 -14.84 -42.86 -13.90
CA ASN A 268 -15.59 -44.08 -13.66
C ASN A 268 -17.02 -43.87 -14.19
N ASN A 269 -17.43 -44.68 -15.15
CA ASN A 269 -18.65 -44.46 -15.97
C ASN A 269 -19.99 -44.33 -15.21
N ASP A 270 -20.04 -44.54 -13.89
CA ASP A 270 -21.26 -44.55 -13.10
C ASP A 270 -21.26 -43.62 -11.86
N THR A 271 -20.14 -42.96 -11.53
CA THR A 271 -20.09 -42.00 -10.42
C THR A 271 -19.25 -40.78 -10.78
N CYS A 272 -19.52 -39.65 -10.14
CA CYS A 272 -18.73 -38.43 -10.30
C CYS A 272 -17.41 -38.48 -9.54
N ASP A 273 -17.02 -39.66 -9.06
CA ASP A 273 -15.72 -39.89 -8.44
C ASP A 273 -14.68 -39.93 -9.56
N GLN A 274 -13.98 -38.81 -9.67
CA GLN A 274 -13.02 -38.58 -10.72
C GLN A 274 -11.62 -38.62 -10.13
N ASN A 275 -10.86 -39.63 -10.53
CA ASN A 275 -9.46 -39.74 -10.15
C ASN A 275 -8.63 -38.85 -11.08
N ILE A 276 -7.82 -37.98 -10.49
CA ILE A 276 -6.79 -37.27 -11.24
C ILE A 276 -5.76 -38.30 -11.69
N VAL A 277 -5.55 -38.36 -13.00
CA VAL A 277 -4.55 -39.22 -13.62
C VAL A 277 -3.56 -38.38 -14.40
N LYS A 278 -2.32 -38.84 -14.47
CA LYS A 278 -1.37 -38.28 -15.42
C LYS A 278 -1.69 -38.80 -16.82
N VAL A 279 -1.83 -37.90 -17.80
CA VAL A 279 -1.95 -38.24 -19.22
C VAL A 279 -0.75 -37.72 -20.00
N GLU A 280 -0.35 -38.42 -21.05
CA GLU A 280 0.81 -38.05 -21.87
C GLU A 280 0.45 -37.02 -22.96
N SER A 281 -0.80 -37.03 -23.42
CA SER A 281 -1.26 -36.19 -24.52
C SER A 281 -1.97 -34.94 -24.02
N LEU A 282 -1.63 -33.79 -24.61
CA LEU A 282 -2.35 -32.53 -24.38
C LEU A 282 -3.84 -32.64 -24.74
N ASN A 283 -4.20 -33.48 -25.71
CA ASN A 283 -5.61 -33.65 -26.13
C ASN A 283 -6.45 -34.41 -25.08
N GLU A 284 -5.80 -35.23 -24.25
CA GLU A 284 -6.44 -36.00 -23.18
C GLU A 284 -6.44 -35.24 -21.84
N ALA A 285 -5.73 -34.11 -21.79
CA ALA A 285 -5.62 -33.28 -20.59
C ALA A 285 -6.95 -32.62 -20.24
N ALA A 286 -7.24 -32.62 -18.94
CA ALA A 286 -8.38 -31.95 -18.37
C ALA A 286 -8.26 -30.43 -18.49
N ILE A 287 -9.40 -29.77 -18.67
CA ILE A 287 -9.49 -28.32 -18.81
C ILE A 287 -10.03 -27.74 -17.51
N PHE A 288 -9.35 -26.73 -17.00
CA PHE A 288 -9.70 -26.03 -15.77
C PHE A 288 -10.06 -24.58 -16.08
N GLU A 289 -11.20 -24.11 -15.62
CA GLU A 289 -11.55 -22.68 -15.66
C GLU A 289 -11.16 -22.00 -14.36
N LEU A 290 -10.41 -20.91 -14.49
CA LEU A 290 -9.95 -20.09 -13.37
C LEU A 290 -10.82 -18.83 -13.26
N VAL A 291 -11.43 -18.61 -12.12
CA VAL A 291 -12.29 -17.44 -11.90
C VAL A 291 -11.75 -16.64 -10.71
N PRO A 292 -11.11 -15.48 -10.96
CA PRO A 292 -10.66 -14.58 -9.90
C PRO A 292 -11.78 -14.19 -8.94
N LYS A 293 -11.38 -13.92 -7.70
CA LYS A 293 -12.19 -13.35 -6.64
C LYS A 293 -11.58 -12.04 -6.19
N GLU A 294 -12.42 -11.20 -5.61
CA GLU A 294 -12.05 -9.89 -5.06
C GLU A 294 -10.87 -9.95 -4.07
N ASN A 295 -10.76 -11.03 -3.29
CA ASN A 295 -9.71 -11.20 -2.28
C ASN A 295 -8.37 -11.75 -2.83
N GLY A 296 -8.19 -11.77 -4.15
CA GLY A 296 -6.99 -12.29 -4.82
C GLY A 296 -6.85 -13.81 -4.78
N TRP A 297 -7.89 -14.54 -4.40
CA TRP A 297 -7.99 -15.99 -4.64
C TRP A 297 -8.68 -16.24 -5.98
N MET A 298 -8.57 -17.45 -6.51
CA MET A 298 -9.27 -17.91 -7.70
C MET A 298 -10.07 -19.16 -7.37
N ASN A 299 -11.29 -19.25 -7.87
CA ASN A 299 -11.95 -20.55 -7.97
C ASN A 299 -11.35 -21.31 -9.15
N MET A 300 -11.11 -22.60 -8.97
CA MET A 300 -10.74 -23.51 -10.05
C MET A 300 -11.86 -24.52 -10.30
N PHE A 301 -12.41 -24.53 -11.51
CA PHE A 301 -13.46 -25.45 -11.93
C PHE A 301 -12.93 -26.44 -12.96
N LEU A 302 -13.33 -27.70 -12.88
CA LEU A 302 -13.08 -28.66 -13.95
C LEU A 302 -14.16 -28.51 -15.02
N ILE A 303 -13.77 -28.40 -16.28
CA ILE A 303 -14.68 -28.25 -17.41
C ILE A 303 -14.92 -29.62 -18.04
N ASN A 304 -16.19 -30.03 -18.06
CA ASN A 304 -16.62 -31.22 -18.76
C ASN A 304 -17.19 -30.82 -20.13
N GLU A 305 -16.45 -31.10 -21.20
CA GLU A 305 -16.87 -30.78 -22.57
C GLU A 305 -18.11 -31.56 -23.04
N ASP A 306 -18.46 -32.68 -22.37
CA ASP A 306 -19.58 -33.55 -22.73
C ASP A 306 -20.88 -33.24 -21.96
N ALA A 307 -20.84 -32.40 -20.93
CA ALA A 307 -21.98 -32.11 -20.07
C ALA A 307 -22.82 -30.93 -20.58
N SER A 308 -24.15 -31.00 -20.45
CA SER A 308 -25.04 -29.88 -20.81
C SER A 308 -24.90 -28.66 -19.89
N ASP A 309 -24.34 -28.87 -18.69
CA ASP A 309 -23.84 -27.83 -17.80
C ASP A 309 -22.31 -28.02 -17.71
N ASN A 310 -21.55 -27.19 -18.44
CA ASN A 310 -20.14 -27.42 -18.78
C ASN A 310 -19.16 -27.33 -17.59
N ARG A 311 -19.65 -27.11 -16.36
CA ARG A 311 -18.81 -27.01 -15.16
C ARG A 311 -19.13 -28.16 -14.21
N GLU A 312 -18.13 -28.99 -13.95
CA GLU A 312 -18.17 -29.92 -12.83
C GLU A 312 -17.52 -29.26 -11.61
N CYS A 313 -18.11 -29.49 -10.44
CA CYS A 313 -17.61 -28.89 -9.22
C CYS A 313 -16.28 -29.56 -8.81
N GLY A 314 -15.21 -28.78 -8.82
CA GLY A 314 -13.95 -29.16 -8.17
C GLY A 314 -14.03 -28.85 -6.70
N TYR A 315 -14.04 -29.90 -5.87
CA TYR A 315 -14.07 -29.77 -4.43
C TYR A 315 -12.72 -30.14 -3.83
N TRP A 316 -12.47 -29.63 -2.63
CA TRP A 316 -11.44 -30.17 -1.75
C TRP A 316 -12.12 -31.12 -0.79
N THR A 317 -11.85 -32.42 -0.92
CA THR A 317 -12.20 -33.36 0.13
C THR A 317 -11.04 -33.37 1.12
N ASN A 318 -11.21 -32.71 2.26
CA ASN A 318 -10.50 -33.13 3.45
C ASN A 318 -11.19 -34.44 3.84
N TRP A 319 -10.56 -35.58 3.60
CA TRP A 319 -11.17 -36.88 3.88
C TRP A 319 -11.24 -37.04 5.40
N ASP A 320 -12.26 -36.44 6.00
CA ASP A 320 -12.36 -36.33 7.45
C ASP A 320 -12.75 -37.69 8.03
N ASN A 321 -11.72 -38.46 8.41
CA ASN A 321 -11.55 -39.29 9.61
C ASN A 321 -12.75 -40.07 10.19
N THR A 322 -13.78 -40.38 9.41
CA THR A 322 -14.87 -41.25 9.86
C THR A 322 -14.52 -42.72 9.60
N TRP A 323 -13.64 -43.24 10.46
CA TRP A 323 -13.52 -44.66 10.86
C TRP A 323 -12.96 -45.69 9.87
N VAL A 324 -12.15 -45.30 8.89
CA VAL A 324 -11.35 -46.27 8.12
C VAL A 324 -9.86 -45.98 8.33
N TRP A 325 -9.14 -46.98 8.82
CA TRP A 325 -7.70 -46.94 8.99
C TRP A 325 -7.02 -46.77 7.62
N GLN A 326 -6.09 -45.80 7.55
CA GLN A 326 -5.21 -45.51 6.41
C GLN A 326 -5.93 -45.09 5.13
N GLU A 327 -5.91 -43.80 4.82
CA GLU A 327 -5.49 -43.23 3.52
C GLU A 327 -5.54 -41.69 3.60
N ASP A 328 -4.67 -41.04 2.83
CA ASP A 328 -4.10 -39.72 3.10
C ASP A 328 -5.11 -38.55 3.11
N PRO A 329 -5.04 -37.63 4.08
CA PRO A 329 -6.13 -36.67 4.34
C PRO A 329 -6.25 -35.48 3.37
N ASN A 330 -5.42 -35.37 2.32
CA ASN A 330 -5.56 -34.30 1.33
C ASN A 330 -5.26 -34.83 -0.07
N ALA A 331 -6.30 -34.95 -0.88
CA ALA A 331 -6.18 -35.20 -2.31
C ALA A 331 -7.12 -34.22 -3.02
N LEU A 332 -6.70 -33.71 -4.18
CA LEU A 332 -7.62 -33.02 -5.08
C LEU A 332 -8.57 -34.08 -5.64
N GLY A 333 -9.80 -34.09 -5.16
CA GLY A 333 -10.87 -34.97 -5.63
C GLY A 333 -11.99 -34.15 -6.25
N PHE A 334 -12.36 -34.45 -7.50
CA PHE A 334 -13.54 -33.86 -8.13
C PHE A 334 -14.74 -34.77 -7.82
N THR A 335 -15.83 -34.21 -7.28
CA THR A 335 -17.07 -34.94 -6.98
C THR A 335 -18.28 -34.05 -7.26
N ASN A 336 -19.48 -34.62 -7.45
CA ASN A 336 -20.71 -33.86 -7.72
C ASN A 336 -21.52 -33.53 -6.46
N ALA A 337 -20.93 -33.64 -5.27
CA ALA A 337 -21.61 -33.30 -4.03
C ALA A 337 -21.81 -31.78 -3.94
N SER A 338 -23.00 -31.29 -4.31
CA SER A 338 -23.41 -29.87 -4.35
C SER A 338 -23.09 -29.05 -3.09
N ASP A 339 -22.83 -29.73 -1.98
CA ASP A 339 -22.70 -29.15 -0.64
C ASP A 339 -21.23 -28.91 -0.23
N LEU A 340 -20.26 -29.29 -1.06
CA LEU A 340 -18.84 -29.09 -0.75
C LEU A 340 -18.33 -27.69 -1.20
N PRO A 341 -17.25 -27.16 -0.60
CA PRO A 341 -16.69 -25.87 -0.96
C PRO A 341 -15.80 -25.97 -2.21
N ILE A 342 -16.00 -25.06 -3.17
CA ILE A 342 -15.18 -24.93 -4.38
C ILE A 342 -13.72 -24.71 -4.00
N ALA A 343 -12.80 -25.35 -4.74
CA ALA A 343 -11.37 -25.12 -4.63
C ALA A 343 -10.98 -23.65 -4.82
N GLU A 344 -10.57 -22.98 -3.74
CA GLU A 344 -9.95 -21.65 -3.80
C GLU A 344 -8.43 -21.80 -3.87
N ILE A 345 -7.83 -21.24 -4.92
CA ILE A 345 -6.42 -21.38 -5.25
C ILE A 345 -5.74 -20.03 -5.47
N ARG A 346 -4.41 -20.03 -5.39
CA ARG A 346 -3.53 -18.99 -5.92
C ARG A 346 -2.48 -19.61 -6.79
N ILE A 347 -2.13 -18.89 -7.84
CA ILE A 347 -1.09 -19.29 -8.79
C ILE A 347 0.03 -18.29 -8.61
N ILE A 348 1.14 -18.76 -8.05
CA ILE A 348 2.29 -17.94 -7.71
C ILE A 348 3.41 -18.28 -8.69
N PRO A 349 3.86 -17.34 -9.53
CA PRO A 349 4.95 -17.63 -10.45
C PRO A 349 6.26 -17.85 -9.68
N ASP A 350 6.95 -18.93 -10.04
CA ASP A 350 8.31 -19.21 -9.59
C ASP A 350 9.33 -18.61 -10.57
N GLU A 351 10.56 -18.42 -10.11
CA GLU A 351 11.70 -17.97 -10.92
C GLU A 351 11.50 -16.60 -11.61
N ILE A 352 10.62 -15.72 -11.11
CA ILE A 352 10.50 -14.35 -11.64
C ILE A 352 11.41 -13.39 -10.90
N ASP A 353 12.24 -12.66 -11.64
CA ASP A 353 12.98 -11.51 -11.13
C ASP A 353 12.15 -10.25 -11.39
N TYR A 354 11.58 -9.68 -10.32
CA TYR A 354 10.82 -8.43 -10.39
C TYR A 354 11.73 -7.22 -10.25
N GLU A 355 11.43 -6.19 -11.03
CA GLU A 355 11.96 -4.84 -10.86
C GLU A 355 10.78 -3.92 -10.50
N VAL A 356 10.85 -3.32 -9.32
CA VAL A 356 9.86 -2.37 -8.80
C VAL A 356 10.49 -1.00 -8.72
N ILE A 357 9.91 -0.02 -9.40
CA ILE A 357 10.40 1.35 -9.43
C ILE A 357 9.29 2.26 -8.93
N GLU A 358 9.54 3.01 -7.85
CA GLU A 358 8.71 4.16 -7.53
C GLU A 358 8.97 5.25 -8.57
N PHE A 359 7.91 5.71 -9.25
CA PHE A 359 8.04 6.77 -10.25
C PHE A 359 7.24 8.02 -9.91
N ASN A 360 6.28 7.93 -8.98
CA ASN A 360 5.51 9.09 -8.52
C ASN A 360 4.90 8.83 -7.13
N THR A 361 4.76 9.88 -6.34
CA THR A 361 3.90 9.88 -5.15
C THR A 361 2.96 11.08 -5.25
N ILE A 362 1.66 10.83 -5.15
CA ILE A 362 0.64 11.88 -5.21
C ILE A 362 0.11 12.09 -3.81
N TYR A 363 0.24 13.32 -3.31
CA TYR A 363 -0.30 13.73 -2.02
C TYR A 363 -1.68 14.34 -2.21
N TYR A 364 -2.63 13.87 -1.40
CA TYR A 364 -3.93 14.50 -1.32
C TYR A 364 -3.83 15.70 -0.38
N GLN A 365 -4.45 16.82 -0.77
CA GLN A 365 -4.46 17.99 0.10
C GLN A 365 -5.19 17.65 1.42
N PRO A 366 -4.57 17.88 2.59
CA PRO A 366 -5.23 17.66 3.86
C PRO A 366 -6.37 18.67 4.06
N ILE A 367 -7.36 18.25 4.84
CA ILE A 367 -8.34 19.11 5.50
C ILE A 367 -7.61 19.70 6.70
N MET A 368 -7.40 21.01 6.65
CA MET A 368 -6.67 21.72 7.69
C MET A 368 -7.65 22.15 8.77
N GLY A 369 -7.33 21.84 10.02
CA GLY A 369 -8.05 22.38 11.18
C GLY A 369 -7.86 23.89 11.33
N ALA A 370 -8.43 24.44 12.40
CA ALA A 370 -8.20 25.84 12.76
C ALA A 370 -6.73 26.03 13.14
N THR A 371 -6.09 27.06 12.57
CA THR A 371 -4.72 27.41 12.92
C THR A 371 -4.67 28.02 14.32
N GLY A 372 -3.76 27.55 15.15
CA GLY A 372 -3.38 28.18 16.41
C GLY A 372 -2.21 29.14 16.22
N VAL A 373 -2.13 30.19 17.04
CA VAL A 373 -0.89 30.99 17.18
C VAL A 373 -0.01 30.29 18.21
N ASP A 374 1.10 29.70 17.76
CA ASP A 374 2.06 29.01 18.64
C ASP A 374 3.02 30.02 19.28
N PHE A 375 3.48 30.99 18.49
CA PHE A 375 4.41 32.02 18.93
C PHE A 375 4.05 33.36 18.30
N SER A 376 4.17 34.44 19.08
CA SER A 376 4.20 35.80 18.53
C SER A 376 5.21 36.63 19.29
N PHE A 377 5.93 37.46 18.55
CA PHE A 377 6.90 38.44 19.02
C PHE A 377 6.58 39.77 18.37
N ARG A 378 6.62 40.83 19.17
CA ARG A 378 6.44 42.19 18.72
C ARG A 378 7.40 43.08 19.50
N SER A 379 8.21 43.85 18.78
CA SER A 379 9.11 44.84 19.34
C SER A 379 8.94 46.14 18.60
N THR A 380 8.82 47.23 19.34
CA THR A 380 8.81 48.57 18.80
C THR A 380 10.13 49.23 19.14
N ILE A 381 10.84 49.73 18.13
CA ILE A 381 12.06 50.51 18.28
C ILE A 381 11.76 51.93 17.84
N VAL A 382 11.90 52.87 18.77
CA VAL A 382 11.75 54.30 18.49
C VAL A 382 13.10 54.99 18.63
N ASN A 383 13.48 55.76 17.60
CA ASN A 383 14.70 56.54 17.58
C ASN A 383 14.37 58.03 17.53
N CYS A 384 14.37 58.70 18.69
CA CYS A 384 14.16 60.14 18.78
C CYS A 384 15.46 60.96 18.78
N SER A 385 16.57 60.32 18.43
CA SER A 385 17.86 60.99 18.29
C SER A 385 18.08 61.52 16.87
N GLY A 386 19.09 62.38 16.71
CA GLY A 386 19.54 62.88 15.40
C GLY A 386 20.41 61.89 14.61
N SER A 387 20.68 60.69 15.12
CA SER A 387 21.57 59.69 14.49
C SER A 387 20.78 58.45 14.07
N THR A 388 21.27 57.70 13.08
CA THR A 388 20.69 56.39 12.74
C THR A 388 21.13 55.37 13.79
N ILE A 389 20.23 54.49 14.21
CA ILE A 389 20.55 53.38 15.11
C ILE A 389 20.41 52.04 14.38
N GLU A 390 21.24 51.08 14.78
CA GLU A 390 21.12 49.69 14.37
C GLU A 390 20.90 48.86 15.63
N GLU A 391 19.82 48.08 15.65
CA GLU A 391 19.49 47.24 16.80
C GLU A 391 19.22 45.80 16.38
N SER A 392 19.64 44.85 17.21
CA SER A 392 19.35 43.43 16.98
C SER A 392 18.05 43.06 17.68
N VAL A 393 17.09 42.60 16.88
CA VAL A 393 15.69 42.38 17.28
C VAL A 393 15.20 41.05 16.76
N GLY A 394 14.37 40.38 17.55
CA GLY A 394 13.85 39.05 17.26
C GLY A 394 14.30 38.03 18.28
N ARG A 395 13.80 36.81 18.15
CA ARG A 395 14.13 35.67 19.01
C ARG A 395 14.52 34.50 18.14
N SER A 396 15.58 33.78 18.48
CA SER A 396 15.85 32.51 17.81
C SER A 396 15.03 31.42 18.50
N GLU A 397 14.14 30.77 17.75
CA GLU A 397 13.34 29.64 18.26
C GLU A 397 13.28 28.52 17.22
N THR A 398 13.55 27.30 17.68
CA THR A 398 13.43 26.08 16.88
C THR A 398 12.29 25.23 17.43
N LYS A 399 11.54 24.61 16.52
CA LYS A 399 10.42 23.70 16.85
C LYS A 399 10.66 22.35 16.22
N SER A 400 10.40 21.28 16.97
CA SER A 400 10.49 19.92 16.46
C SER A 400 9.22 19.55 15.70
N ARG A 401 9.37 19.11 14.46
CA ARG A 401 8.32 18.50 13.64
C ARG A 401 8.59 17.02 13.49
N THR A 402 7.64 16.20 13.95
CA THR A 402 7.66 14.76 13.80
C THR A 402 6.68 14.34 12.72
N THR A 403 7.18 13.63 11.72
CA THR A 403 6.38 13.04 10.64
C THR A 403 6.42 11.52 10.75
N SER A 404 5.26 10.90 10.86
CA SER A 404 5.10 9.44 10.77
C SER A 404 4.43 9.12 9.45
N VAL A 405 5.00 8.21 8.68
CA VAL A 405 4.44 7.78 7.40
C VAL A 405 4.13 6.30 7.45
N SER A 406 2.93 5.92 7.01
CA SER A 406 2.52 4.52 6.94
C SER A 406 1.82 4.18 5.62
N THR A 407 1.91 2.93 5.18
CA THR A 407 1.02 2.39 4.13
C THR A 407 -0.14 1.66 4.78
N THR A 408 -1.35 1.87 4.23
CA THR A 408 -2.56 1.19 4.68
C THR A 408 -2.85 -0.07 3.86
N GLU A 409 -2.21 -0.19 2.69
CA GLU A 409 -2.35 -1.31 1.77
C GLU A 409 -1.10 -2.19 1.79
N SER A 410 -1.30 -3.48 1.57
CA SER A 410 -0.23 -4.47 1.50
C SER A 410 0.41 -4.52 0.12
N PHE A 411 1.73 -4.65 0.09
CA PHE A 411 2.48 -4.99 -1.10
C PHE A 411 3.26 -6.26 -0.82
N GLN A 412 3.06 -7.29 -1.64
CA GLN A 412 3.81 -8.53 -1.54
C GLN A 412 4.08 -9.03 -2.97
N LEU A 413 5.28 -9.55 -3.18
CA LEU A 413 5.71 -10.23 -4.40
C LEU A 413 6.61 -11.39 -3.98
N PHE A 414 6.16 -12.63 -4.21
CA PHE A 414 6.94 -13.84 -4.08
C PHE A 414 7.94 -13.91 -5.23
N SER A 415 9.22 -13.92 -4.88
CA SER A 415 10.31 -14.28 -5.76
C SER A 415 11.33 -15.07 -4.94
N SER A 416 12.29 -15.69 -5.60
CA SER A 416 13.31 -16.52 -4.97
C SER A 416 14.59 -15.75 -4.59
N ARG A 417 14.59 -14.41 -4.58
CA ARG A 417 15.77 -13.58 -4.26
C ARG A 417 15.42 -12.24 -3.60
N GLU A 418 15.86 -12.04 -2.36
CA GLU A 418 15.71 -10.75 -1.65
C GLU A 418 16.04 -9.53 -2.52
N ALA A 419 15.08 -8.63 -2.62
CA ALA A 419 15.23 -7.33 -3.23
C ALA A 419 14.60 -6.31 -2.28
N GLY A 420 15.33 -5.24 -1.97
CA GLY A 420 14.84 -4.12 -1.17
C GLY A 420 14.49 -2.95 -2.07
N LEU A 421 13.32 -2.37 -1.86
CA LEU A 421 12.91 -1.12 -2.49
C LEU A 421 13.26 0.03 -1.55
N SER A 422 14.19 0.90 -1.93
CA SER A 422 14.30 2.19 -1.22
C SER A 422 13.16 3.08 -1.68
N VAL A 423 12.29 3.50 -0.76
CA VAL A 423 11.09 4.28 -1.03
C VAL A 423 11.28 5.65 -0.41
N THR A 424 11.56 6.66 -1.23
CA THR A 424 11.62 8.05 -0.75
C THR A 424 10.21 8.63 -0.70
N LEU A 425 9.74 8.95 0.50
CA LEU A 425 8.48 9.62 0.80
C LEU A 425 8.69 11.13 0.93
N GLY A 426 8.73 11.86 -0.18
CA GLY A 426 8.78 13.32 -0.14
C GLY A 426 7.41 13.96 -0.29
N PHE A 427 6.85 14.58 0.76
CA PHE A 427 5.61 15.34 0.65
C PHE A 427 5.89 16.84 0.49
N GLU A 428 5.28 17.44 -0.53
CA GLU A 428 5.17 18.90 -0.67
C GLU A 428 3.68 19.23 -0.63
N ALA A 429 3.19 19.61 0.55
CA ALA A 429 1.83 20.11 0.71
C ALA A 429 1.87 21.64 0.63
N GLY A 430 1.32 22.20 -0.44
CA GLY A 430 1.05 23.63 -0.50
C GLY A 430 -0.07 23.99 0.49
N ILE A 431 0.25 24.74 1.54
CA ILE A 431 -0.73 25.23 2.50
C ILE A 431 -1.01 26.70 2.17
N LYS A 432 -2.26 27.00 1.83
CA LYS A 432 -2.69 28.39 1.68
C LYS A 432 -3.16 28.88 3.04
N SER A 433 -2.40 29.79 3.66
CA SER A 433 -2.86 30.57 4.81
C SER A 433 -3.52 31.86 4.31
N LYS A 434 -4.40 32.45 5.12
CA LYS A 434 -4.99 33.78 4.85
C LYS A 434 -3.93 34.87 4.68
N VAL A 435 -2.74 34.69 5.26
CA VAL A 435 -1.65 35.69 5.23
C VAL A 435 -0.58 35.38 4.16
N GLY A 436 -0.76 34.30 3.39
CA GLY A 436 0.10 33.96 2.25
C GLY A 436 0.08 32.47 1.89
N GLU A 437 0.54 32.14 0.68
CA GLU A 437 0.79 30.73 0.32
C GLU A 437 2.13 30.29 0.92
N SER A 438 2.09 29.31 1.82
CA SER A 438 3.28 28.69 2.39
C SER A 438 3.39 27.25 1.91
N LYS A 439 4.50 26.94 1.25
CA LYS A 439 4.82 25.56 0.86
C LYS A 439 5.42 24.86 2.06
N VAL A 440 4.71 23.86 2.58
CA VAL A 440 5.25 22.96 3.59
C VAL A 440 5.77 21.74 2.85
N SER A 441 7.09 21.64 2.78
CA SER A 441 7.76 20.46 2.27
C SER A 441 8.40 19.68 3.42
N GLY A 442 8.35 18.36 3.31
CA GLY A 442 9.07 17.41 4.14
C GLY A 442 9.53 16.27 3.24
N SER A 443 10.81 15.93 3.27
CA SER A 443 11.33 14.78 2.54
C SER A 443 11.72 13.68 3.51
N VAL A 444 11.02 12.56 3.44
CA VAL A 444 11.36 11.32 4.15
C VAL A 444 12.01 10.36 3.16
N THR A 445 13.13 9.72 3.53
CA THR A 445 13.64 8.58 2.76
C THR A 445 13.52 7.33 3.61
N GLY A 446 12.64 6.44 3.17
CA GLY A 446 12.44 5.14 3.77
C GLY A 446 13.06 4.01 2.96
N SER A 447 13.30 2.89 3.62
CA SER A 447 13.70 1.66 2.95
C SER A 447 12.66 0.58 3.21
N TYR A 448 11.92 0.22 2.17
CA TYR A 448 10.97 -0.86 2.17
C TYR A 448 11.67 -2.17 1.78
N THR A 449 11.87 -3.05 2.75
CA THR A 449 12.39 -4.40 2.49
C THR A 449 11.21 -5.35 2.41
N TYR A 450 10.82 -5.77 1.19
CA TYR A 450 9.93 -6.92 1.06
C TYR A 450 10.76 -8.19 1.21
N THR A 451 10.42 -9.00 2.22
CA THR A 451 11.18 -10.22 2.53
C THR A 451 10.61 -11.37 1.73
N GLN A 452 11.46 -12.01 0.93
CA GLN A 452 11.12 -13.03 -0.04
C GLN A 452 11.58 -14.42 0.43
N SER A 453 11.01 -14.91 1.52
CA SER A 453 11.09 -16.34 1.78
C SER A 453 9.76 -16.95 1.39
N THR A 454 9.80 -18.15 0.82
CA THR A 454 8.63 -19.01 0.59
C THR A 454 7.83 -19.29 1.87
N THR A 455 8.19 -18.77 3.06
CA THR A 455 7.61 -19.21 4.34
C THR A 455 7.37 -18.20 5.46
N THR A 456 7.90 -16.97 5.57
CA THR A 456 7.99 -16.39 6.95
C THR A 456 7.89 -14.88 7.26
N SER A 457 7.62 -13.95 6.33
CA SER A 457 7.41 -12.55 6.76
C SER A 457 6.27 -11.84 6.03
N THR A 458 5.19 -11.57 6.77
CA THR A 458 3.97 -10.87 6.33
C THR A 458 3.89 -9.44 6.86
N GLN A 459 5.03 -8.78 7.17
CA GLN A 459 5.00 -7.34 7.47
C GLN A 459 4.66 -6.56 6.20
N ASN A 460 3.36 -6.27 6.09
CA ASN A 460 2.72 -5.79 4.86
C ASN A 460 2.54 -4.28 4.83
N THR A 461 2.75 -3.61 5.96
CA THR A 461 2.63 -2.17 6.07
C THR A 461 4.00 -1.57 6.37
N MET A 462 4.37 -0.56 5.60
CA MET A 462 5.52 0.28 5.92
C MET A 462 5.09 1.23 7.02
N GLN A 463 5.93 1.43 8.04
CA GLN A 463 5.76 2.51 9.01
C GLN A 463 7.13 3.06 9.36
N GLU A 464 7.30 4.36 9.20
CA GLU A 464 8.53 5.05 9.57
C GLU A 464 8.22 6.38 10.24
N GLN A 465 9.14 6.85 11.07
CA GLN A 465 8.98 8.08 11.83
C GLN A 465 10.28 8.89 11.82
N PHE A 466 10.15 10.20 11.62
CA PHE A 466 11.27 11.14 11.52
C PHE A 466 10.95 12.39 12.33
N THR A 467 11.99 13.01 12.88
CA THR A 467 11.87 14.27 13.62
C THR A 467 12.90 15.24 13.07
N ASP A 468 12.43 16.39 12.59
CA ASP A 468 13.26 17.50 12.12
C ASP A 468 13.10 18.70 13.06
N GLU A 469 14.13 19.53 13.18
CA GLU A 469 14.03 20.84 13.83
C GLU A 469 13.88 21.94 12.78
N ILE A 470 12.89 22.80 12.95
CA ILE A 470 12.59 23.93 12.07
C ILE A 470 12.84 25.21 12.84
N GLU A 471 13.67 26.10 12.30
CA GLU A 471 13.80 27.47 12.82
C GLU A 471 12.53 28.26 12.45
N VAL A 472 11.75 28.65 13.47
CA VAL A 472 10.47 29.35 13.30
C VAL A 472 10.55 30.84 13.63
N SER A 473 11.66 31.27 14.23
CA SER A 473 11.94 32.67 14.50
C SER A 473 13.45 32.91 14.50
N ARG A 474 13.86 34.13 14.10
CA ARG A 474 15.28 34.50 13.93
C ARG A 474 15.56 35.92 14.43
N VAL A 475 16.79 36.14 14.86
CA VAL A 475 17.29 37.47 15.22
C VAL A 475 17.72 38.21 13.95
N ARG A 476 17.30 39.46 13.79
CA ARG A 476 17.62 40.34 12.66
C ARG A 476 18.10 41.71 13.14
N THR A 477 18.95 42.36 12.34
CA THR A 477 19.34 43.75 12.61
C THR A 477 18.36 44.69 11.93
N ALA A 478 17.81 45.64 12.68
CA ALA A 478 16.95 46.69 12.19
C ALA A 478 17.67 48.02 12.22
N THR A 479 17.68 48.72 11.08
CA THR A 479 18.20 50.07 10.96
C THR A 479 17.05 51.06 11.10
N VAL A 480 17.08 51.90 12.12
CA VAL A 480 16.04 52.90 12.40
C VAL A 480 16.60 54.30 12.20
N LEU A 481 16.02 55.04 11.25
CA LEU A 481 16.45 56.38 10.88
C LEU A 481 16.20 57.39 12.02
N PRO A 482 16.91 58.54 12.04
CA PRO A 482 16.66 59.61 13.00
C PRO A 482 15.20 60.03 13.02
N TYR A 483 14.65 60.27 14.21
CA TYR A 483 13.27 60.71 14.44
C TYR A 483 12.20 59.80 13.80
N SER A 484 12.50 58.50 13.70
CA SER A 484 11.60 57.49 13.14
C SER A 484 11.45 56.31 14.09
N GLY A 485 10.58 55.37 13.74
CA GLY A 485 10.25 54.24 14.56
C GLY A 485 9.83 53.09 13.67
N VAL A 486 10.21 51.89 14.08
CA VAL A 486 9.85 50.67 13.38
C VAL A 486 9.26 49.71 14.39
N GLU A 487 8.12 49.14 14.02
CA GLU A 487 7.56 47.99 14.67
C GLU A 487 8.03 46.76 13.91
N ILE A 488 8.53 45.78 14.64
CA ILE A 488 9.03 44.52 14.10
C ILE A 488 8.24 43.42 14.77
N PHE A 489 7.71 42.51 13.97
CA PHE A 489 6.93 41.41 14.48
C PHE A 489 7.32 40.10 13.81
N ASP A 490 7.25 39.04 14.58
CA ASP A 490 7.31 37.66 14.13
C ASP A 490 6.10 36.93 14.69
N TYR A 491 5.49 36.06 13.91
CA TYR A 491 4.48 35.16 14.45
C TYR A 491 4.49 33.83 13.72
N VAL A 492 4.11 32.80 14.45
CA VAL A 492 4.12 31.42 13.98
C VAL A 492 2.72 30.86 14.18
N GLU A 493 2.08 30.53 13.06
CA GLU A 493 0.86 29.73 13.05
C GLU A 493 1.26 28.26 13.09
N SER A 494 0.47 27.46 13.81
CA SER A 494 0.61 26.01 13.86
C SER A 494 -0.71 25.33 13.53
N ASN A 495 -0.62 24.19 12.85
CA ASN A 495 -1.71 23.24 12.70
C ASN A 495 -1.22 21.88 13.18
N ASP A 496 -1.87 21.36 14.22
CA ASP A 496 -1.50 20.09 14.82
C ASP A 496 -2.21 18.91 14.16
N ASN A 497 -1.58 17.73 14.27
CA ASN A 497 -2.11 16.44 13.83
C ASN A 497 -2.59 16.43 12.36
N VAL A 498 -1.80 17.04 11.48
CA VAL A 498 -2.12 17.11 10.05
C VAL A 498 -1.90 15.74 9.42
N VAL A 499 -2.98 15.09 9.02
CA VAL A 499 -2.94 13.84 8.26
C VAL A 499 -2.96 14.17 6.77
N VAL A 500 -1.91 13.75 6.06
CA VAL A 500 -1.77 13.91 4.61
C VAL A 500 -1.89 12.53 3.96
N PRO A 501 -3.05 12.19 3.38
CA PRO A 501 -3.18 10.97 2.60
C PRO A 501 -2.30 11.05 1.37
N PHE A 502 -1.73 9.92 0.98
CA PHE A 502 -0.98 9.83 -0.27
C PHE A 502 -1.22 8.51 -0.97
N VAL A 503 -0.90 8.50 -2.26
CA VAL A 503 -0.85 7.32 -3.09
C VAL A 503 0.52 7.24 -3.74
N LYS A 504 1.22 6.14 -3.50
CA LYS A 504 2.45 5.80 -4.21
C LYS A 504 2.10 5.11 -5.52
N LYS A 505 2.72 5.56 -6.61
CA LYS A 505 2.66 4.87 -7.89
C LYS A 505 3.96 4.12 -8.12
N LEU A 506 3.84 2.81 -8.26
CA LEU A 506 4.94 1.91 -8.53
C LEU A 506 4.79 1.35 -9.94
N ARG A 507 5.91 1.22 -10.64
CA ARG A 507 6.00 0.45 -11.87
C ARG A 507 6.60 -0.90 -11.54
N ILE A 508 5.90 -1.96 -11.89
CA ILE A 508 6.38 -3.34 -11.71
C ILE A 508 6.64 -3.90 -13.09
N SER A 509 7.85 -4.41 -13.28
CA SER A 509 8.20 -5.24 -14.43
C SER A 509 8.82 -6.54 -13.92
N GLY A 510 8.88 -7.55 -14.78
CA GLY A 510 9.44 -8.83 -14.41
C GLY A 510 10.00 -9.57 -15.61
N SER A 511 10.96 -10.45 -15.34
CA SER A 511 11.47 -11.39 -16.33
C SER A 511 11.62 -12.76 -15.72
N ASN A 512 11.33 -13.79 -16.51
CA ASN A 512 11.60 -15.16 -16.14
C ASN A 512 13.11 -15.38 -16.07
N ARG A 513 13.62 -15.80 -14.92
CA ARG A 513 15.05 -15.94 -14.66
C ARG A 513 15.70 -17.02 -15.52
N SER A 514 14.98 -18.10 -15.82
CA SER A 514 15.53 -19.25 -16.54
C SER A 514 15.89 -18.91 -17.99
N ASN A 515 15.12 -18.02 -18.62
CA ASN A 515 15.25 -17.70 -20.05
C ASN A 515 15.46 -16.20 -20.35
N GLY A 516 15.35 -15.33 -19.35
CA GLY A 516 15.49 -13.87 -19.47
C GLY A 516 14.35 -13.17 -20.20
N ILE A 517 13.26 -13.88 -20.54
CA ILE A 517 12.12 -13.32 -21.27
C ILE A 517 11.33 -12.41 -20.33
N LYS A 518 11.04 -11.20 -20.79
CA LYS A 518 10.18 -10.26 -20.04
C LYS A 518 8.75 -10.75 -20.02
N LEU A 519 8.13 -10.67 -18.86
CA LEU A 519 6.70 -10.90 -18.70
C LEU A 519 5.91 -9.81 -19.41
N SER A 520 4.80 -10.19 -20.03
CA SER A 520 3.86 -9.21 -20.57
C SER A 520 3.16 -8.45 -19.45
N GLY A 521 2.55 -7.30 -19.73
CA GLY A 521 1.72 -6.61 -18.74
C GLY A 521 0.59 -7.49 -18.20
N THR A 522 -0.05 -8.30 -19.05
CA THR A 522 -1.11 -9.21 -18.64
C THR A 522 -0.59 -10.36 -17.76
N ASP A 523 0.61 -10.89 -18.02
CA ASP A 523 1.28 -11.83 -17.10
C ASP A 523 1.51 -11.20 -15.74
N LEU A 524 1.98 -9.95 -15.74
CA LEU A 524 2.28 -9.23 -14.52
C LEU A 524 1.03 -8.97 -13.68
N VAL A 525 -0.13 -8.70 -14.30
CA VAL A 525 -1.42 -8.60 -13.58
C VAL A 525 -1.69 -9.88 -12.80
N SER A 526 -1.74 -11.03 -13.49
CA SER A 526 -2.06 -12.31 -12.84
C SER A 526 -1.00 -12.73 -11.82
N ALA A 527 0.27 -12.44 -12.10
CA ALA A 527 1.34 -12.63 -11.14
C ALA A 527 1.10 -11.80 -9.87
N VAL A 528 0.90 -10.49 -9.99
CA VAL A 528 0.75 -9.58 -8.84
C VAL A 528 -0.51 -9.87 -8.04
N GLU A 529 -1.63 -10.20 -8.69
CA GLU A 529 -2.87 -10.61 -8.01
C GLU A 529 -2.70 -11.92 -7.24
N GLY A 530 -1.99 -12.90 -7.81
CA GLY A 530 -1.63 -14.14 -7.12
C GLY A 530 -0.71 -13.94 -5.92
N ASN A 531 -0.05 -12.79 -5.83
CA ASN A 531 0.98 -12.45 -4.84
C ASN A 531 0.47 -11.64 -3.63
N LEU A 532 -0.83 -11.68 -3.29
CA LEU A 532 -1.39 -10.94 -2.12
C LEU A 532 -1.22 -9.40 -2.22
N PHE A 533 -1.12 -8.87 -3.42
CA PHE A 533 -1.09 -7.44 -3.64
C PHE A 533 -2.42 -6.82 -3.21
N GLY A 534 -2.38 -5.89 -2.26
CA GLY A 534 -3.55 -5.20 -1.70
C GLY A 534 -3.74 -3.78 -2.23
N GLY A 535 -2.93 -3.35 -3.20
CA GLY A 535 -3.12 -2.07 -3.87
C GLY A 535 -3.98 -2.20 -5.13
N LEU A 536 -3.95 -1.18 -5.98
CA LEU A 536 -4.75 -1.13 -7.21
C LEU A 536 -3.88 -1.08 -8.46
N ILE A 537 -4.16 -1.94 -9.44
CA ILE A 537 -3.54 -1.89 -10.77
C ILE A 537 -4.20 -0.76 -11.56
N THR A 538 -3.43 0.29 -11.86
CA THR A 538 -3.91 1.52 -12.52
C THR A 538 -3.65 1.55 -14.01
N LYS A 539 -2.64 0.82 -14.49
CA LYS A 539 -2.31 0.72 -15.92
C LYS A 539 -1.64 -0.62 -16.22
N VAL A 540 -1.97 -1.19 -17.37
CA VAL A 540 -1.28 -2.35 -17.96
C VAL A 540 -0.64 -1.89 -19.27
N ASP A 541 0.67 -2.05 -19.39
CA ASP A 541 1.47 -1.74 -20.57
C ASP A 541 2.10 -3.03 -21.13
N ASP A 542 2.89 -3.00 -22.19
CA ASP A 542 3.35 -4.23 -22.86
C ASP A 542 4.24 -5.12 -21.97
N TYR A 543 5.09 -4.51 -21.13
CA TYR A 543 6.11 -5.21 -20.31
C TYR A 543 6.19 -4.72 -18.87
N TYR A 544 5.20 -3.93 -18.43
CA TYR A 544 5.12 -3.45 -17.07
C TYR A 544 3.67 -3.15 -16.70
N ILE A 545 3.39 -3.12 -15.40
CA ILE A 545 2.15 -2.59 -14.85
C ILE A 545 2.45 -1.39 -13.95
N GLU A 546 1.51 -0.46 -13.88
CA GLU A 546 1.55 0.62 -12.88
C GLU A 546 0.53 0.30 -11.81
N VAL A 547 1.00 0.19 -10.58
CA VAL A 547 0.16 -0.06 -9.42
C VAL A 547 0.21 1.12 -8.47
N SER A 548 -0.83 1.23 -7.66
CA SER A 548 -0.95 2.28 -6.66
C SER A 548 -1.13 1.69 -5.28
N ILE A 549 -0.40 2.20 -4.29
CA ILE A 549 -0.49 1.82 -2.88
C ILE A 549 -0.86 3.06 -2.07
N ARG A 550 -1.90 2.97 -1.27
CA ARG A 550 -2.32 4.03 -0.36
C ARG A 550 -1.52 4.03 0.93
N GLY A 551 -1.26 5.23 1.42
CA GLY A 551 -0.78 5.47 2.78
C GLY A 551 -1.21 6.81 3.32
N GLU A 552 -0.74 7.10 4.53
CA GLU A 552 -0.99 8.33 5.24
C GLU A 552 0.30 8.84 5.89
N SER A 553 0.46 10.16 5.91
CA SER A 553 1.53 10.85 6.61
C SER A 553 0.92 11.68 7.72
N LEU A 554 1.18 11.31 8.97
CA LEU A 554 0.80 12.07 10.14
C LEU A 554 1.93 13.03 10.50
N VAL A 555 1.66 14.33 10.41
CA VAL A 555 2.56 15.39 10.85
C VAL A 555 2.04 15.94 12.17
N ASN A 556 2.84 15.82 13.24
CA ASN A 556 2.41 16.25 14.58
C ASN A 556 2.03 17.73 14.63
N SER A 557 2.78 18.59 13.93
CA SER A 557 2.51 20.01 13.82
C SER A 557 3.16 20.59 12.57
N VAL A 558 2.41 21.46 11.89
CA VAL A 558 2.86 22.19 10.72
C VAL A 558 2.93 23.67 11.07
N PHE A 559 4.13 24.24 10.98
CA PHE A 559 4.39 25.62 11.33
C PHE A 559 4.44 26.50 10.08
N VAL A 560 3.84 27.70 10.17
CA VAL A 560 4.00 28.77 9.19
C VAL A 560 4.51 30.00 9.93
N ALA A 561 5.76 30.38 9.64
CA ALA A 561 6.41 31.54 10.24
C ALA A 561 6.28 32.76 9.33
N PHE A 562 5.89 33.88 9.92
CA PHE A 562 5.79 35.17 9.26
C PHE A 562 6.64 36.19 10.02
N SER A 563 7.32 37.03 9.26
CA SER A 563 8.19 38.08 9.78
C SER A 563 7.90 39.36 9.02
N GLY A 564 7.71 40.46 9.74
CA GLY A 564 7.45 41.77 9.14
C GLY A 564 8.05 42.92 9.93
N ALA A 565 7.99 44.09 9.29
CA ALA A 565 8.32 45.37 9.91
C ALA A 565 7.40 46.46 9.36
N ASN A 566 6.84 47.30 10.23
CA ASN A 566 5.99 48.44 9.91
C ASN A 566 6.66 49.72 10.37
N GLU A 567 6.67 50.76 9.54
CA GLU A 567 7.07 52.10 9.99
C GLU A 567 5.99 52.71 10.89
N ILE A 568 6.42 53.31 12.00
CA ILE A 568 5.55 54.05 12.92
C ILE A 568 5.56 55.51 12.50
N LYS A 569 4.37 56.08 12.27
CA LYS A 569 4.24 57.50 11.95
C LYS A 569 4.37 58.34 13.21
N ASP A 570 5.17 59.41 13.11
CA ASP A 570 5.40 60.40 14.17
C ASP A 570 5.71 59.79 15.55
N PRO A 571 6.66 58.84 15.67
CA PRO A 571 6.88 58.08 16.90
C PRO A 571 7.49 58.90 18.04
N CYS A 572 7.95 60.13 17.74
CA CYS A 572 8.58 61.05 18.68
C CYS A 572 7.71 62.27 19.01
N SER A 573 6.41 62.23 18.69
CA SER A 573 5.48 63.31 19.03
C SER A 573 4.95 63.16 20.46
N GLU A 574 5.74 63.60 21.44
CA GLU A 574 5.22 64.05 22.74
C GLU A 574 5.25 65.58 22.84
#